data_AF-A0A2E0M648-F1
#
_entry.id   AF-A0A2E0M648-F1
#
_cell.length_a   1.000
_cell.length_b   1.000
_cell.length_c   1.000
_cell.angle_alpha   90.00
_cell.angle_beta   90.00
_cell.angle_gamma   90.00
#
_symmetry.space_group_name_H-M   'P 1'
#
loop_
_entity.id
_entity.type
_entity.pdbx_description
1 polymer ?
#
loop_
_entity_poly.entity_id
_entity_poly.type
_entity_poly.pdbx_seq_one_letter_code
_entity_poly.pdbx_strand_id
1 'polypeptide(L)'
;MPKLDQQAISDYWDQKGENMALTLSHLEESEPWPVADDEDVNSAVRELGETLEELPEGELAQLAATQELVDSARVSLAYMKASTRLRLLSWMAEERTDGAALAANILSPNGGDDNAIQAGRVVRDSLRHLARLDLMYKVFAVERLALIQDAIKRG
;
A
#
# COMPACT_ATOMS: atom_id res chain seq x y z
N MET A 1 8.21 -10.62 -8.97
CA MET A 1 9.03 -9.44 -8.64
C MET A 1 8.12 -8.28 -8.29
N PRO A 2 8.26 -7.63 -7.12
CA PRO A 2 7.66 -6.34 -6.91
C PRO A 2 8.42 -5.35 -7.78
N LYS A 3 7.90 -5.03 -8.97
CA LYS A 3 8.45 -3.94 -9.77
C LYS A 3 8.16 -2.63 -9.03
N LEU A 4 9.21 -2.02 -8.47
CA LEU A 4 9.12 -0.79 -7.67
C LEU A 4 9.65 0.45 -8.40
N ASP A 5 9.93 0.34 -9.70
CA ASP A 5 10.10 1.51 -10.54
C ASP A 5 8.76 2.24 -10.71
N GLN A 6 8.81 3.57 -10.79
CA GLN A 6 7.62 4.42 -10.78
C GLN A 6 6.66 4.08 -11.94
N GLN A 7 7.19 3.74 -13.12
CA GLN A 7 6.36 3.36 -14.26
C GLN A 7 5.60 2.06 -14.00
N ALA A 8 6.28 1.01 -13.52
CA ALA A 8 5.62 -0.25 -13.23
C ALA A 8 4.63 -0.15 -12.06
N ILE A 9 4.88 0.72 -11.07
CA ILE A 9 3.93 1.04 -10.02
C ILE A 9 2.67 1.68 -10.63
N SER A 10 2.82 2.68 -11.49
CA SER A 10 1.70 3.31 -12.20
C SER A 10 0.91 2.29 -13.01
N ASP A 11 1.59 1.52 -13.87
CA ASP A 11 0.97 0.51 -14.72
C ASP A 11 0.20 -0.54 -13.91
N TYR A 12 0.72 -0.93 -12.74
CA TYR A 12 0.06 -1.87 -11.83
C TYR A 12 -1.27 -1.31 -11.32
N TRP A 13 -1.29 -0.04 -10.91
CA TRP A 13 -2.49 0.58 -10.37
C TRP A 13 -3.53 0.91 -11.45
N ASP A 14 -3.09 1.29 -12.65
CA ASP A 14 -3.96 1.50 -13.80
C ASP A 14 -4.73 0.22 -14.18
N GLN A 15 -4.06 -0.95 -14.09
CA GLN A 15 -4.70 -2.25 -14.31
C GLN A 15 -5.76 -2.62 -13.27
N LYS A 16 -5.67 -2.07 -12.05
CA LYS A 16 -6.69 -2.26 -10.99
C LYS A 16 -7.90 -1.34 -11.19
N GLY A 17 -7.79 -0.36 -12.09
CA GLY A 17 -8.88 0.50 -12.55
C GLY A 17 -8.64 1.98 -12.27
N GLU A 18 -9.19 2.85 -13.13
CA GLU A 18 -9.01 4.30 -13.10
C GLU A 18 -9.33 4.94 -11.73
N ASN A 19 -10.38 4.48 -11.05
CA ASN A 19 -10.73 4.97 -9.72
C ASN A 19 -9.64 4.70 -8.67
N MET A 20 -8.93 3.57 -8.77
CA MET A 20 -7.86 3.24 -7.83
C MET A 20 -6.67 4.17 -8.02
N ALA A 21 -6.24 4.38 -9.28
CA ALA A 21 -5.16 5.31 -9.61
C ALA A 21 -5.48 6.74 -9.14
N LEU A 22 -6.70 7.23 -9.39
CA LEU A 22 -7.16 8.54 -8.91
C LEU A 22 -7.18 8.64 -7.38
N THR A 23 -7.62 7.59 -6.70
CA THR A 23 -7.64 7.55 -5.23
C THR A 23 -6.22 7.61 -4.65
N LEU A 24 -5.27 6.92 -5.27
CA LEU A 24 -3.87 6.94 -4.85
C LEU A 24 -3.24 8.31 -5.07
N SER A 25 -3.50 8.96 -6.21
CA SER A 25 -3.04 10.34 -6.47
C SER A 25 -3.51 11.30 -5.38
N HIS A 26 -4.81 11.28 -5.04
CA HIS A 26 -5.35 12.13 -3.97
C HIS A 26 -4.73 11.84 -2.60
N LEU A 27 -4.47 10.56 -2.30
CA LEU A 27 -3.82 10.19 -1.05
C LEU A 27 -2.39 10.73 -1.01
N GLU A 28 -1.61 10.58 -2.08
CA GLU A 28 -0.23 11.09 -2.14
C GLU A 28 -0.16 12.62 -2.06
N GLU A 29 -1.10 13.33 -2.69
CA GLU A 29 -1.21 14.79 -2.56
C GLU A 29 -1.45 15.24 -1.11
N SER A 30 -2.09 14.39 -0.30
CA SER A 30 -2.37 14.64 1.12
C SER A 30 -1.22 14.25 2.06
N GLU A 31 -0.13 13.69 1.52
CA GLU A 31 1.02 13.15 2.25
C GLU A 31 2.26 14.03 2.00
N PRO A 32 2.45 15.13 2.77
CA PRO A 32 3.40 16.19 2.43
C PRO A 32 4.87 15.84 2.75
N TRP A 33 5.21 14.57 2.98
CA TRP A 33 6.58 14.20 3.34
C TRP A 33 7.51 14.25 2.11
N PRO A 34 8.52 15.15 2.11
CA PRO A 34 9.36 15.42 0.94
C PRO A 34 10.35 14.30 0.60
N VAL A 35 10.48 13.30 1.47
CA VAL A 35 11.47 12.21 1.37
C VAL A 35 11.17 11.28 0.19
N ALA A 36 9.92 11.20 -0.26
CA ALA A 36 9.51 10.24 -1.28
C ALA A 36 9.86 10.66 -2.73
N ASP A 37 10.23 11.92 -2.94
CA ASP A 37 10.69 12.46 -4.23
C ASP A 37 12.22 12.56 -4.31
N ASP A 38 12.93 12.17 -3.24
CA ASP A 38 14.39 12.17 -3.19
C ASP A 38 14.97 11.05 -4.08
N GLU A 39 16.00 11.36 -4.87
CA GLU A 39 16.60 10.41 -5.81
C GLU A 39 17.27 9.23 -5.09
N ASP A 40 17.90 9.47 -3.93
CA ASP A 40 18.54 8.42 -3.14
C ASP A 40 17.49 7.45 -2.58
N VAL A 41 16.34 7.98 -2.15
CA VAL A 41 15.21 7.17 -1.66
C VAL A 41 14.62 6.34 -2.79
N ASN A 42 14.43 6.93 -3.98
CA ASN A 42 13.93 6.20 -5.14
C ASN A 42 14.92 5.10 -5.59
N SER A 43 16.23 5.34 -5.53
CA SER A 43 17.23 4.30 -5.79
C SER A 43 17.18 3.19 -4.76
N ALA A 44 17.11 3.52 -3.46
CA ALA A 44 17.01 2.54 -2.38
C ALA A 44 15.73 1.70 -2.48
N VAL A 45 14.60 2.29 -2.88
CA VAL A 45 13.34 1.57 -3.13
C VAL A 45 13.50 0.60 -4.30
N ARG A 46 14.17 1.00 -5.38
CA ARG A 46 14.44 0.11 -6.52
C ARG A 46 15.34 -1.07 -6.12
N GLU A 47 16.43 -0.78 -5.41
CA GLU A 47 17.35 -1.80 -4.89
C GLU A 47 16.66 -2.76 -3.91
N LEU A 48 15.73 -2.26 -3.09
CA LEU A 48 14.89 -3.10 -2.24
C LEU A 48 14.04 -4.05 -3.08
N GLY A 49 13.43 -3.57 -4.18
CA GLY A 49 12.63 -4.40 -5.08
C GLY A 49 13.44 -5.54 -5.72
N GLU A 50 14.67 -5.23 -6.16
CA GLU A 50 15.64 -6.20 -6.70
C GLU A 50 16.06 -7.22 -5.62
N THR A 51 16.41 -6.74 -4.41
CA THR A 51 16.80 -7.60 -3.29
C THR A 51 15.69 -8.56 -2.87
N LEU A 52 14.44 -8.08 -2.83
CA LEU A 52 13.27 -8.89 -2.46
C LEU A 52 12.94 -9.98 -3.49
N GLU A 53 13.35 -9.81 -4.75
CA GLU A 53 13.22 -10.84 -5.78
C GLU A 53 14.20 -12.00 -5.54
N GLU A 54 15.44 -11.68 -5.17
CA GLU A 54 16.49 -12.67 -4.94
C GLU A 54 16.31 -13.46 -3.63
N LEU A 55 15.43 -13.01 -2.74
CA LEU A 55 15.16 -13.68 -1.47
C LEU A 55 14.55 -15.08 -1.67
N PRO A 56 15.20 -16.13 -1.14
CA PRO A 56 14.65 -17.48 -1.11
C PRO A 56 13.24 -17.57 -0.51
N GLU A 57 12.50 -18.63 -0.87
CA GLU A 57 11.21 -18.92 -0.24
C GLU A 57 11.40 -19.28 1.25
N GLY A 58 10.56 -18.70 2.11
CA GLY A 58 10.61 -18.84 3.57
C GLY A 58 11.36 -17.71 4.28
N GLU A 59 12.17 -16.91 3.59
CA GLU A 59 12.89 -15.79 4.20
C GLU A 59 11.96 -14.68 4.70
N LEU A 60 10.90 -14.34 3.96
CA LEU A 60 9.97 -13.30 4.41
C LEU A 60 9.27 -13.68 5.73
N ALA A 61 9.01 -14.97 5.94
CA ALA A 61 8.46 -15.47 7.20
C ALA A 61 9.47 -15.36 8.36
N GLN A 62 10.78 -15.53 8.09
CA GLN A 62 11.83 -15.31 9.09
C GLN A 62 11.99 -13.82 9.43
N LEU A 63 11.94 -12.94 8.42
CA LEU A 63 11.92 -11.49 8.64
C LEU A 63 10.70 -11.08 9.48
N ALA A 64 9.53 -11.68 9.22
CA ALA A 64 8.31 -11.43 10.00
C ALA A 64 8.45 -11.81 11.47
N ALA A 65 9.31 -12.78 11.81
CA ALA A 65 9.58 -13.19 13.18
C ALA A 65 10.57 -12.26 13.92
N THR A 66 11.21 -11.33 13.20
CA THR A 66 12.23 -10.44 13.75
C THR A 66 11.66 -9.04 13.96
N GLN A 67 11.37 -8.68 15.20
CA GLN A 67 10.68 -7.43 15.54
C GLN A 67 11.40 -6.17 15.01
N GLU A 68 12.73 -6.09 15.12
CA GLU A 68 13.52 -4.96 14.64
C GLU A 68 13.34 -4.70 13.13
N LEU A 69 13.27 -5.78 12.34
CA LEU A 69 13.05 -5.68 10.89
C LEU A 69 11.62 -5.28 10.56
N VAL A 70 10.64 -5.79 11.32
CA VAL A 70 9.24 -5.36 11.19
C VAL A 70 9.12 -3.86 11.50
N ASP A 71 9.80 -3.38 12.53
CA ASP A 71 9.79 -1.97 12.92
C ASP A 71 10.48 -1.08 11.89
N SER A 72 11.63 -1.51 11.37
CA SER A 72 12.29 -0.83 10.25
C SER A 72 11.36 -0.75 9.03
N ALA A 73 10.72 -1.86 8.66
CA ALA A 73 9.77 -1.89 7.54
C ALA A 73 8.57 -0.97 7.76
N ARG A 74 8.02 -0.89 8.98
CA ARG A 74 6.94 0.05 9.33
C ARG A 74 7.35 1.49 9.10
N VAL A 75 8.51 1.88 9.62
CA VAL A 75 9.04 3.23 9.48
C VAL A 75 9.29 3.54 8.01
N SER A 76 10.02 2.69 7.29
CA SER A 76 10.31 2.90 5.87
C SER A 76 9.04 3.04 5.04
N LEU A 77 8.05 2.17 5.24
CA LEU A 77 6.79 2.23 4.48
C LEU A 77 5.95 3.46 4.78
N ALA A 78 5.94 3.95 6.03
CA ALA A 78 5.17 5.14 6.39
C ALA A 78 5.63 6.41 5.65
N TYR A 79 6.90 6.47 5.26
CA TYR A 79 7.49 7.63 4.58
C TYR A 79 7.70 7.44 3.06
N MET A 80 7.33 6.29 2.51
CA MET A 80 7.23 6.08 1.06
C MET A 80 5.93 6.69 0.51
N LYS A 81 5.90 6.94 -0.81
CA LYS A 81 4.65 7.25 -1.52
C LYS A 81 3.62 6.14 -1.31
N ALA A 82 2.34 6.53 -1.28
CA ALA A 82 1.24 5.59 -1.06
C ALA A 82 1.24 4.45 -2.08
N SER A 83 1.36 4.77 -3.36
CA SER A 83 1.40 3.81 -4.45
C SER A 83 2.53 2.78 -4.27
N THR A 84 3.73 3.21 -3.88
CA THR A 84 4.89 2.35 -3.62
C THR A 84 4.67 1.42 -2.44
N ARG A 85 4.32 1.96 -1.25
CA ARG A 85 4.18 1.12 -0.05
C ARG A 85 3.07 0.08 -0.20
N LEU A 86 1.98 0.45 -0.89
CA LEU A 86 0.86 -0.44 -1.14
C LEU A 86 1.18 -1.49 -2.19
N ARG A 87 2.01 -1.14 -3.19
CA ARG A 87 2.50 -2.10 -4.18
C ARG A 87 3.32 -3.17 -3.47
N LEU A 88 4.17 -2.77 -2.52
CA LEU A 88 4.99 -3.69 -1.73
C LEU A 88 4.13 -4.58 -0.83
N LEU A 89 3.15 -4.00 -0.12
CA LEU A 89 2.23 -4.76 0.73
C LEU A 89 1.39 -5.76 -0.07
N SER A 90 0.85 -5.35 -1.22
CA SER A 90 0.09 -6.22 -2.12
C SER A 90 0.96 -7.34 -2.67
N TRP A 91 2.20 -7.06 -3.06
CA TRP A 91 3.15 -8.11 -3.48
C TRP A 91 3.40 -9.12 -2.35
N MET A 92 3.72 -8.66 -1.13
CA MET A 92 3.97 -9.55 0.00
C MET A 92 2.74 -10.42 0.33
N ALA A 93 1.53 -9.85 0.25
CA ALA A 93 0.31 -10.53 0.65
C ALA A 93 -0.26 -11.45 -0.44
N GLU A 94 -0.13 -11.10 -1.71
CA GLU A 94 -0.82 -11.76 -2.83
C GLU A 94 0.12 -12.55 -3.74
N GLU A 95 1.37 -12.14 -3.88
CA GLU A 95 2.32 -12.72 -4.85
C GLU A 95 3.37 -13.63 -4.20
N ARG A 96 3.45 -13.66 -2.86
CA ARG A 96 4.34 -14.57 -2.11
C ARG A 96 3.61 -15.33 -1.01
N THR A 97 3.79 -16.66 -1.03
CA THR A 97 3.20 -17.61 -0.08
C THR A 97 3.67 -17.39 1.36
N ASP A 98 4.89 -16.88 1.54
CA ASP A 98 5.55 -16.62 2.82
C ASP A 98 5.48 -15.14 3.28
N GLY A 99 4.98 -14.23 2.44
CA GLY A 99 4.99 -12.79 2.71
C GLY A 99 3.80 -12.26 3.51
N ALA A 100 2.70 -13.01 3.58
CA ALA A 100 1.47 -12.57 4.24
C ALA A 100 1.67 -12.29 5.75
N ALA A 101 2.53 -13.06 6.42
CA ALA A 101 2.85 -12.86 7.83
C ALA A 101 3.59 -11.54 8.08
N LEU A 102 4.54 -11.20 7.21
CA LEU A 102 5.28 -9.94 7.28
C LEU A 102 4.35 -8.74 7.07
N ALA A 103 3.51 -8.80 6.04
CA ALA A 103 2.51 -7.77 5.78
C ALA A 103 1.54 -7.59 6.98
N ALA A 104 1.07 -8.69 7.57
CA ALA A 104 0.21 -8.64 8.76
C ALA A 104 0.92 -8.01 9.98
N ASN A 105 2.19 -8.35 10.20
CA ASN A 105 2.97 -7.80 11.31
C ASN A 105 3.26 -6.32 11.13
N ILE A 106 3.56 -5.86 9.91
CA ILE A 106 3.71 -4.44 9.59
C ILE A 106 2.44 -3.66 9.94
N LEU A 107 1.26 -4.20 9.60
CA LEU A 107 -0.04 -3.56 9.85
C LEU A 107 -0.55 -3.71 11.29
N SER A 108 0.06 -4.59 12.07
CA SER A 108 -0.30 -4.84 13.46
C SER A 108 0.02 -3.60 14.33
N PRO A 109 -0.88 -3.22 15.26
CA PRO A 109 -0.60 -2.14 16.20
C PRO A 109 0.33 -2.55 17.35
N ASN A 110 0.79 -3.81 17.38
CA ASN A 110 1.54 -4.40 18.48
C ASN A 110 3.02 -4.55 18.15
N GLY A 111 3.87 -4.45 19.17
CA GLY A 111 5.32 -4.64 19.07
C GLY A 111 6.04 -3.37 18.59
N GLY A 112 7.32 -3.27 18.95
CA GLY A 112 8.19 -2.14 18.62
C GLY A 112 8.12 -0.96 19.57
N ASP A 113 8.88 0.08 19.26
CA ASP A 113 8.84 1.35 19.96
C ASP A 113 7.66 2.22 19.49
N ASP A 114 7.41 3.34 20.20
CA ASP A 114 6.29 4.24 19.91
C ASP A 114 6.35 4.81 18.48
N ASN A 115 7.54 4.99 17.91
CA ASN A 115 7.72 5.52 16.57
C ASN A 115 7.32 4.49 15.51
N ALA A 116 7.79 3.25 15.64
CA ALA A 116 7.41 2.15 14.76
C ALA A 116 5.91 1.86 14.81
N ILE A 117 5.31 1.89 16.00
CA ILE A 117 3.87 1.73 16.19
C ILE A 117 3.11 2.86 15.47
N GLN A 118 3.58 4.11 15.61
CA GLN A 118 2.95 5.24 14.95
C GLN A 118 3.09 5.17 13.41
N ALA A 119 4.25 4.76 12.90
CA ALA A 119 4.48 4.53 11.48
C ALA A 119 3.55 3.42 10.94
N GLY A 120 3.43 2.30 11.65
CA GLY A 120 2.48 1.22 11.30
C GLY A 120 1.02 1.69 11.26
N ARG A 121 0.64 2.64 12.13
CA ARG A 121 -0.69 3.27 12.07
C ARG A 121 -0.89 4.09 10.81
N VAL A 122 0.10 4.88 10.38
CA VAL A 122 0.03 5.64 9.11
C VAL A 122 -0.25 4.69 7.96
N VAL A 123 0.56 3.63 7.81
CA VAL A 123 0.40 2.63 6.74
C VAL A 123 -0.99 2.00 6.75
N ARG A 124 -1.47 1.59 7.93
CA ARG A 124 -2.79 0.98 8.10
C ARG A 124 -3.93 1.96 7.81
N ASP A 125 -3.81 3.21 8.22
CA ASP A 125 -4.86 4.19 8.05
C ASP A 125 -4.95 4.65 6.58
N SER A 126 -3.83 4.68 5.83
CA SER A 126 -3.83 4.84 4.37
C SER A 126 -4.59 3.72 3.67
N LEU A 127 -4.37 2.45 4.03
CA LEU A 127 -5.15 1.31 3.51
C LEU A 127 -6.65 1.45 3.79
N ARG A 128 -7.02 1.87 5.01
CA ARG A 128 -8.42 2.10 5.37
C ARG A 128 -9.02 3.25 4.59
N HIS A 129 -8.26 4.31 4.34
CA HIS A 129 -8.71 5.45 3.55
C HIS A 129 -9.00 5.02 2.11
N LEU A 130 -8.09 4.29 1.49
CA LEU A 130 -8.27 3.71 0.15
C LEU A 130 -9.49 2.79 0.07
N ALA A 131 -9.61 1.85 1.01
CA ALA A 131 -10.76 0.95 1.04
C ALA A 131 -12.10 1.70 1.16
N ARG A 132 -12.13 2.79 1.93
CA ARG A 132 -13.33 3.64 2.06
C ARG A 132 -13.62 4.39 0.77
N LEU A 133 -12.61 5.02 0.16
CA LEU A 133 -12.80 5.76 -1.08
C LEU A 133 -13.22 4.85 -2.23
N ASP A 134 -12.58 3.69 -2.39
CA ASP A 134 -12.98 2.68 -3.38
C ASP A 134 -14.44 2.22 -3.17
N LEU A 135 -14.83 1.93 -1.93
CA LEU A 135 -16.22 1.60 -1.59
C LEU A 135 -17.17 2.75 -1.93
N MET A 136 -16.80 4.00 -1.64
CA MET A 136 -17.62 5.16 -1.97
C MET A 136 -17.80 5.32 -3.49
N TYR A 137 -16.74 5.19 -4.28
CA TYR A 137 -16.83 5.22 -5.74
C TYR A 137 -17.74 4.13 -6.30
N LYS A 138 -17.70 2.92 -5.71
CA LYS A 138 -18.55 1.80 -6.13
C LYS A 138 -20.01 1.96 -5.70
N VAL A 139 -20.27 2.42 -4.47
CA VAL A 139 -21.62 2.54 -3.91
C VAL A 139 -22.36 3.74 -4.50
N PHE A 140 -21.66 4.88 -4.62
CA PHE A 140 -22.20 6.14 -5.12
C PHE A 140 -21.87 6.41 -6.59
N ALA A 141 -21.53 5.35 -7.35
CA ALA A 141 -21.35 5.45 -8.80
C ALA A 141 -22.57 6.11 -9.45
N VAL A 142 -22.33 7.03 -10.39
CA VAL A 142 -23.39 7.81 -11.07
C VAL A 142 -24.47 6.90 -11.66
N GLU A 143 -24.06 5.78 -12.25
CA GLU A 143 -24.96 4.77 -12.82
C GLU A 143 -25.89 4.14 -11.76
N ARG A 144 -25.35 3.81 -10.58
CA ARG A 144 -26.16 3.28 -9.46
C ARG A 144 -27.13 4.32 -8.92
N LEU A 145 -26.68 5.56 -8.81
CA LEU A 145 -27.54 6.66 -8.38
C LEU A 145 -28.68 6.92 -9.38
N ALA A 146 -28.39 6.85 -10.68
CA ALA A 146 -29.41 6.97 -11.72
C ALA A 146 -30.46 5.86 -11.61
N LEU A 147 -30.04 4.60 -11.39
CA LEU A 147 -30.96 3.47 -11.18
C LEU A 147 -31.85 3.67 -9.94
N ILE A 148 -31.29 4.15 -8.83
CA ILE A 148 -32.06 4.43 -7.61
C ILE A 148 -33.06 5.56 -7.85
N GLN A 149 -32.65 6.64 -8.52
CA GLN A 149 -33.53 7.76 -8.85
C GLN A 149 -34.68 7.32 -9.75
N ASP A 150 -34.41 6.47 -10.75
CA ASP A 150 -35.45 5.95 -11.64
C ASP A 150 -36.43 5.02 -10.90
N ALA A 151 -35.94 4.20 -9.98
CA ALA A 151 -36.80 3.38 -9.13
C ALA A 151 -37.73 4.23 -8.24
N ILE A 152 -37.20 5.31 -7.64
CA ILE A 152 -37.99 6.25 -6.83
C ILE A 152 -39.04 6.98 -7.66
N LYS A 153 -38.73 7.35 -8.92
CA LYS A 153 -39.69 8.04 -9.81
C LYS A 153 -40.81 7.15 -10.35
N ARG A 154 -40.59 5.82 -10.37
CA ARG A 154 -41.55 4.83 -10.91
C ARG A 154 -42.41 4.17 -9.83
N GLY A 155 -42.00 4.23 -8.56
CA GLY A 155 -42.78 3.80 -7.40
C GLY A 155 -43.68 4.92 -6.89
#